data_AF-A0A7L1G962-F1
#
_entry.id   AF-A0A7L1G962-F1
#
_cell.length_a   1.000
_cell.length_b   1.000
_cell.length_c   1.000
_cell.angle_alpha   90.00
_cell.angle_beta   90.00
_cell.angle_gamma   90.00
#
_symmetry.space_group_name_H-M   'P 1'
#
loop_
_entity.id
_entity.type
_entity.pdbx_description
1 polymer ?
#
loop_
_entity_poly.entity_id
_entity_poly.type
_entity_poly.pdbx_seq_one_letter_code
_entity_poly.pdbx_strand_id
1 'polypeptide(L)'
;MARHLRLCFCLCLPLLLLLLPSPAASAPAPVLLPVQVSSTDWVACRSLSRELLQLLATLKEPHQILDETLLSQEDPQNWPPRILCSDACDPSALDTNNTRCLRRILQGLRHYRDLLGSDIFTTRRLPRLEAALDQLLGLVQ
;
A
#
# COMPACT_ATOMS: atom_id res chain seq x y z
N MET A 1 16.24 2.58 -66.08
CA MET A 1 17.16 2.22 -64.96
C MET A 1 16.50 2.04 -63.59
N ALA A 2 15.21 2.36 -63.39
CA ALA A 2 14.54 2.20 -62.07
C ALA A 2 13.91 0.81 -61.81
N ARG A 3 13.76 -0.06 -62.83
CA ARG A 3 13.15 -1.39 -62.68
C ARG A 3 14.13 -2.48 -62.23
N HIS A 4 15.41 -2.39 -62.60
CA HIS A 4 16.44 -3.33 -62.15
C HIS A 4 16.83 -3.13 -60.68
N LEU A 5 16.73 -1.91 -60.15
CA LEU A 5 16.99 -1.62 -58.74
C LEU A 5 15.96 -2.28 -57.81
N ARG A 6 14.69 -2.32 -58.23
CA ARG A 6 13.59 -2.94 -57.46
C ARG A 6 13.68 -4.47 -57.43
N LEU A 7 14.07 -5.10 -58.54
CA LEU A 7 14.24 -6.56 -58.61
C LEU A 7 15.41 -7.04 -57.73
N CYS A 8 16.50 -6.27 -57.70
CA CYS A 8 17.66 -6.56 -56.87
C CYS A 8 17.30 -6.43 -55.37
N PHE A 9 16.54 -5.40 -54.99
CA PHE A 9 16.09 -5.21 -53.61
C PHE A 9 15.15 -6.33 -53.12
N CYS A 10 14.29 -6.89 -53.99
CA CYS A 10 13.35 -7.96 -53.63
C CYS A 10 14.01 -9.33 -53.43
N LEU A 11 15.14 -9.62 -54.09
CA LEU A 11 15.83 -10.92 -53.99
C LEU A 11 16.94 -10.93 -52.94
N CYS A 12 17.56 -9.78 -52.65
CA CYS A 12 18.68 -9.69 -51.69
C CYS A 12 18.23 -9.59 -50.23
N LEU A 13 17.07 -8.99 -49.94
CA LEU A 13 16.55 -8.83 -48.57
C LEU A 13 16.26 -10.17 -47.85
N PRO A 14 15.60 -11.17 -48.47
CA PRO A 14 15.35 -12.45 -47.79
C PRO A 14 16.63 -13.29 -47.63
N LEU A 15 17.62 -13.11 -48.52
CA LEU A 15 18.91 -13.82 -48.42
C LEU A 15 19.76 -13.27 -47.27
N LEU A 16 19.72 -11.95 -47.02
CA LEU A 16 20.44 -11.32 -45.91
C LEU A 16 19.88 -11.74 -44.54
N LEU A 17 18.56 -11.91 -44.45
CA LEU A 17 17.88 -12.36 -43.22
C LEU A 17 18.20 -13.83 -42.85
N LEU A 18 18.52 -14.68 -43.83
CA LEU A 18 18.95 -16.07 -43.59
C LEU A 18 20.42 -16.20 -43.14
N LEU A 19 21.25 -15.19 -43.39
CA LEU A 19 22.66 -15.18 -42.98
C LEU A 19 22.88 -14.54 -41.59
N LEU A 20 21.84 -14.07 -40.91
CA LEU A 20 22.01 -13.61 -39.52
C LEU A 20 22.21 -14.83 -38.61
N PRO A 21 23.37 -14.97 -37.95
CA PRO A 21 23.56 -16.00 -36.93
C PRO A 21 22.55 -15.77 -35.81
N SER A 22 21.73 -16.79 -35.56
CA SER A 22 20.80 -16.80 -34.43
C SER A 22 21.60 -16.57 -33.15
N PRO A 23 21.26 -15.57 -32.31
CA PRO A 23 21.84 -15.50 -30.98
C PRO A 23 21.23 -16.64 -30.16
N ALA A 24 21.77 -17.84 -30.33
CA ALA A 24 21.71 -18.90 -29.33
C ALA A 24 22.59 -18.50 -28.14
N ALA A 25 22.26 -17.35 -27.54
CA ALA A 25 22.69 -17.00 -26.21
C ALA A 25 21.64 -17.61 -25.30
N SER A 26 22.03 -18.69 -24.64
CA SER A 26 21.40 -19.24 -23.44
C SER A 26 21.06 -18.10 -22.48
N ALA A 27 19.85 -17.58 -22.58
CA ALA A 27 19.29 -16.71 -21.56
C ALA A 27 19.06 -17.59 -20.34
N PRO A 28 19.67 -17.32 -19.17
CA PRO A 28 19.22 -17.96 -17.96
C PRO A 28 17.75 -17.58 -17.81
N ALA A 29 16.88 -18.60 -17.69
CA ALA A 29 15.49 -18.40 -17.34
C ALA A 29 15.43 -17.42 -16.17
N PRO A 30 14.51 -16.43 -16.15
CA PRO A 30 14.35 -15.58 -14.99
C PRO A 30 14.02 -16.52 -13.84
N VAL A 31 14.99 -16.69 -12.94
CA VAL A 31 14.77 -17.32 -11.65
C VAL A 31 13.69 -16.46 -11.04
N LEU A 32 12.48 -17.01 -10.94
CA LEU A 32 11.44 -16.47 -10.09
C LEU A 32 12.05 -16.51 -8.69
N LEU A 33 12.71 -15.42 -8.31
CA LEU A 33 13.07 -15.18 -6.93
C LEU A 33 11.78 -15.40 -6.13
N PRO A 34 11.81 -16.17 -5.03
CA PRO A 34 10.63 -16.29 -4.19
C PRO A 34 10.20 -14.85 -3.89
N VAL A 35 8.97 -14.51 -4.30
CA VAL A 35 8.33 -13.25 -3.93
C VAL A 35 8.55 -13.15 -2.43
N GLN A 36 9.37 -12.19 -2.02
CA GLN A 36 9.59 -11.92 -0.61
C GLN A 36 8.23 -11.45 -0.10
N VAL A 37 7.42 -12.40 0.38
CA VAL A 37 6.25 -12.10 1.17
C VAL A 37 6.86 -11.51 2.42
N SER A 38 6.90 -10.18 2.47
CA SER A 38 7.32 -9.46 3.65
C SER A 38 6.41 -9.93 4.78
N SER A 39 6.98 -10.73 5.67
CA SER A 39 6.25 -11.25 6.81
C SER A 39 6.04 -10.08 7.77
N THR A 40 4.79 -9.68 7.96
CA THR A 40 4.42 -8.68 8.95
C THR A 40 4.94 -9.12 10.33
N ASP A 41 5.74 -8.28 10.97
CA ASP A 41 6.18 -8.52 12.34
C ASP A 41 5.01 -8.26 13.31
N TRP A 42 4.21 -9.30 13.52
CA TRP A 42 3.03 -9.25 14.37
C TRP A 42 3.34 -8.91 15.83
N VAL A 43 4.55 -9.23 16.33
CA VAL A 43 4.93 -8.92 17.70
C VAL A 43 5.18 -7.42 17.83
N ALA A 44 5.95 -6.84 16.92
CA ALA A 44 6.23 -5.41 16.89
C ALA A 44 4.95 -4.59 16.62
N CYS A 45 4.13 -5.00 15.64
CA CYS A 45 2.82 -4.38 15.37
C CYS A 45 1.91 -4.37 16.60
N ARG A 46 1.85 -5.48 17.35
CA ARG A 46 1.05 -5.59 18.59
C ARG A 46 1.58 -4.68 19.69
N SER A 47 2.90 -4.59 19.84
CA SER A 47 3.52 -3.73 20.85
C SER A 47 3.21 -2.26 20.58
N LEU A 48 3.46 -1.80 19.34
CA LEU A 48 3.26 -0.40 18.96
C LEU A 48 1.78 -0.01 18.90
N SER A 49 0.90 -0.89 18.43
CA SER A 49 -0.55 -0.62 18.48
C SER A 49 -1.07 -0.48 19.91
N ARG A 50 -0.52 -1.24 20.87
CA ARG A 50 -0.85 -1.07 22.30
C ARG A 50 -0.33 0.25 22.85
N GLU A 51 0.90 0.63 22.52
CA GLU A 51 1.46 1.93 22.92
C GLU A 51 0.62 3.09 22.35
N LEU A 52 0.23 3.01 21.08
CA LEU A 52 -0.64 3.99 20.43
C LEU A 52 -1.98 4.14 21.17
N LEU A 53 -2.61 3.02 21.53
CA LEU A 53 -3.86 3.02 22.30
C LEU A 53 -3.68 3.63 23.70
N GLN A 54 -2.56 3.36 24.37
CA GLN A 54 -2.24 3.96 25.67
C GLN A 54 -2.06 5.47 25.54
N LEU A 55 -1.33 5.95 24.54
CA LEU A 55 -1.16 7.38 24.27
C LEU A 55 -2.51 8.06 24.02
N LEU A 56 -3.36 7.48 23.17
CA LEU A 56 -4.71 8.00 22.90
C LEU A 56 -5.58 8.06 24.17
N ALA A 57 -5.48 7.07 25.05
CA ALA A 57 -6.22 7.07 26.31
C ALA A 57 -5.84 8.23 27.24
N THR A 58 -4.62 8.75 27.15
CA THR A 58 -4.18 9.93 27.93
C THR A 58 -4.76 11.25 27.42
N LEU A 59 -5.18 11.29 26.15
CA LEU A 59 -5.71 12.50 25.50
C LEU A 59 -7.16 12.78 25.84
N LYS A 60 -7.77 12.04 26.78
CA LYS A 60 -9.19 12.05 27.09
C LYS A 60 -9.71 13.48 27.33
N GLU A 61 -10.17 14.12 26.28
CA GLU A 61 -11.05 15.28 26.36
C GLU A 61 -12.41 14.80 26.89
N PRO A 62 -13.10 15.60 27.73
CA PRO A 62 -14.47 15.30 28.12
C PRO A 62 -15.32 15.39 26.85
N HIS A 63 -15.53 14.25 26.20
CA HIS A 63 -16.43 14.16 25.06
C HIS A 63 -17.83 14.45 25.62
N GLN A 64 -18.31 15.69 25.46
CA GLN A 64 -19.74 15.90 25.37
C GLN A 64 -20.18 14.94 24.27
N ILE A 65 -21.10 14.03 24.61
CA ILE A 65 -21.65 13.03 23.70
C ILE A 65 -21.84 13.73 22.36
N LEU A 66 -21.01 13.39 21.38
CA LEU A 66 -21.15 13.93 20.04
C LEU A 66 -22.54 13.45 19.62
N ASP A 67 -23.48 14.37 19.50
CA ASP A 67 -24.88 14.02 19.27
C ASP A 67 -24.92 13.14 18.02
N GLU A 68 -25.26 11.85 18.20
CA GLU A 68 -25.33 10.85 17.12
C GLU A 68 -26.23 11.33 15.98
N THR A 69 -27.13 12.26 16.29
CA THR A 69 -28.01 12.99 15.35
C THR A 69 -27.25 13.91 14.38
N LEU A 70 -26.11 14.49 14.77
CA LEU A 70 -25.25 15.29 13.89
C LEU A 70 -24.43 14.40 12.94
N LEU A 71 -23.89 13.29 13.46
CA LEU A 71 -23.13 12.33 12.65
C LEU A 71 -24.01 11.64 11.59
N SER A 72 -25.29 11.40 11.89
CA SER A 72 -26.26 10.78 10.96
C SER A 72 -26.66 11.70 9.79
N GLN A 73 -26.39 13.01 9.89
CA GLN A 73 -26.63 13.97 8.79
C GLN A 73 -25.39 14.20 7.92
N GLU A 74 -24.23 13.72 8.35
CA GLU A 74 -22.98 13.85 7.60
C GLU A 74 -22.95 12.82 6.46
N ASP A 75 -22.55 13.26 5.27
CA ASP A 75 -22.36 12.36 4.13
C ASP A 75 -21.33 11.27 4.51
N PRO A 76 -21.68 9.97 4.45
CA PRO A 76 -20.76 8.88 4.73
C PRO A 76 -19.46 8.93 3.91
N GLN A 77 -19.49 9.60 2.75
CA GLN A 77 -18.32 9.78 1.90
C GLN A 77 -17.26 10.70 2.51
N ASN A 78 -17.64 11.54 3.49
CA ASN A 78 -16.73 12.43 4.22
C ASN A 78 -16.17 11.80 5.50
N TRP A 79 -16.65 10.62 5.90
CA TRP A 79 -16.18 9.99 7.12
C TRP A 79 -14.69 9.59 7.02
N PRO A 80 -13.94 9.72 8.12
CA PRO A 80 -12.60 9.14 8.19
C PRO A 80 -12.62 7.64 7.84
N PRO A 81 -11.55 7.09 7.24
CA PRO A 81 -11.50 5.68 6.85
C PRO A 81 -11.72 4.76 8.07
N ARG A 82 -12.71 3.87 7.96
CA ARG A 82 -13.08 2.87 8.98
C ARG A 82 -12.82 1.45 8.52
N ILE A 83 -12.46 0.54 9.40
CA ILE A 83 -12.44 -0.89 9.05
C ILE A 83 -13.90 -1.35 8.86
N LEU A 84 -14.23 -1.79 7.65
CA LEU A 84 -15.55 -2.26 7.26
C LEU A 84 -15.62 -3.79 7.37
N CYS A 85 -16.85 -4.34 7.43
CA CYS A 85 -17.06 -5.78 7.44
C CYS A 85 -16.47 -6.49 6.21
N SER A 86 -16.36 -5.79 5.07
CA SER A 86 -15.79 -6.33 3.82
C SER A 86 -14.26 -6.35 3.78
N ASP A 87 -13.59 -5.71 4.74
CA ASP A 87 -12.13 -5.57 4.77
C ASP A 87 -11.40 -6.82 5.28
N ALA A 88 -12.13 -7.86 5.67
CA ALA A 88 -11.59 -9.17 6.05
C ALA A 88 -10.60 -9.10 7.23
N CYS A 89 -10.90 -8.24 8.19
CA CYS A 89 -10.17 -8.10 9.47
C CYS A 89 -10.74 -8.99 10.58
N ASP A 90 -11.68 -9.88 10.27
CA ASP A 90 -12.13 -10.92 11.19
C ASP A 90 -11.04 -12.00 11.37
N PRO A 91 -11.03 -12.72 12.51
CA PRO A 91 -9.98 -13.71 12.80
C PRO A 91 -9.83 -14.77 11.71
N SER A 92 -10.94 -15.30 11.17
CA SER A 92 -10.90 -16.35 10.14
C SER A 92 -10.22 -15.91 8.85
N ALA A 93 -10.44 -14.66 8.42
CA ALA A 93 -9.82 -14.14 7.23
C ALA A 93 -8.34 -13.74 7.44
N LEU A 94 -7.99 -13.26 8.64
CA LEU A 94 -6.61 -12.91 8.98
C LEU A 94 -5.65 -14.10 8.95
N ASP A 95 -6.11 -15.29 9.36
CA ASP A 95 -5.32 -16.52 9.36
C ASP A 95 -5.03 -17.05 7.94
N THR A 96 -5.88 -16.69 6.97
CA THR A 96 -5.80 -17.21 5.59
C THR A 96 -5.18 -16.22 4.62
N ASN A 97 -5.66 -14.97 4.59
CA ASN A 97 -5.11 -13.89 3.77
C ASN A 97 -5.37 -12.53 4.42
N ASN A 98 -4.36 -12.03 5.13
CA ASN A 98 -4.39 -10.75 5.82
C ASN A 98 -4.20 -9.51 4.92
N THR A 99 -3.87 -9.68 3.63
CA THR A 99 -3.49 -8.57 2.74
C THR A 99 -4.57 -7.48 2.67
N ARG A 100 -5.85 -7.87 2.60
CA ARG A 100 -6.95 -6.91 2.51
C ARG A 100 -7.08 -6.09 3.79
N CYS A 101 -7.01 -6.77 4.94
CA CYS A 101 -7.09 -6.11 6.24
C CYS A 101 -5.89 -5.18 6.46
N LEU A 102 -4.66 -5.65 6.22
CA LEU A 102 -3.44 -4.85 6.39
C LEU A 102 -3.44 -3.62 5.49
N ARG A 103 -3.91 -3.73 4.24
CA ARG A 103 -4.09 -2.58 3.35
C ARG A 103 -5.09 -1.56 3.94
N ARG A 104 -6.19 -2.02 4.53
CA ARG A 104 -7.17 -1.12 5.15
C ARG A 104 -6.59 -0.42 6.38
N ILE A 105 -5.86 -1.15 7.22
CA ILE A 105 -5.16 -0.59 8.38
C ILE A 105 -4.15 0.46 7.91
N LEU A 106 -3.34 0.16 6.89
CA LEU A 106 -2.36 1.08 6.33
C LEU A 106 -3.00 2.37 5.79
N GLN A 107 -4.16 2.27 5.13
CA GLN A 107 -4.94 3.43 4.69
C GLN A 107 -5.37 4.30 5.88
N GLY A 108 -5.90 3.70 6.95
CA GLY A 108 -6.31 4.41 8.15
C GLY A 108 -5.14 5.10 8.86
N LEU A 109 -4.03 4.39 9.06
CA LEU A 109 -2.84 4.93 9.72
C LEU A 109 -2.26 6.13 8.95
N ARG A 110 -2.18 6.04 7.61
CA ARG A 110 -1.70 7.15 6.76
C ARG A 110 -2.61 8.37 6.88
N HIS A 111 -3.93 8.15 6.82
CA HIS A 111 -4.90 9.23 6.97
C HIS A 111 -4.71 9.97 8.31
N TYR A 112 -4.59 9.25 9.42
CA TYR A 112 -4.39 9.88 10.72
C TYR A 112 -3.01 10.54 10.88
N ARG A 113 -1.96 10.01 10.25
CA ARG A 113 -0.65 10.67 10.21
C ARG A 113 -0.77 12.01 9.50
N ASP A 114 -1.42 12.03 8.34
CA ASP A 114 -1.60 13.25 7.56
C ASP A 114 -2.48 14.26 8.32
N LEU A 115 -3.52 13.78 9.02
CA LEU A 115 -4.36 14.59 9.89
C LEU A 115 -3.57 15.23 11.04
N LEU A 116 -2.74 14.44 11.76
CA LEU A 116 -1.90 14.96 12.83
C LEU A 116 -0.82 15.94 12.34
N GLY A 117 -0.40 15.79 11.07
CA GLY A 117 0.52 16.71 10.40
C GLY A 117 -0.15 17.94 9.78
N SER A 118 -1.49 18.01 9.80
CA SER A 118 -2.25 19.11 9.21
C SER A 118 -2.22 20.38 10.07
N ASP A 119 -2.75 21.47 9.51
CA ASP A 119 -2.90 22.75 10.18
C ASP A 119 -3.81 22.67 11.43
N ILE A 120 -4.71 21.68 11.50
CA ILE A 120 -5.62 21.43 12.63
C ILE A 120 -4.85 21.26 13.96
N PHE A 121 -3.71 20.57 13.94
CA PHE A 121 -2.93 20.24 15.15
C PHE A 121 -1.72 21.16 15.38
N THR A 122 -1.62 22.28 14.65
CA THR A 122 -0.48 23.21 14.76
C THR A 122 -0.30 23.80 16.16
N THR A 123 -1.39 24.07 16.88
CA THR A 123 -1.37 24.68 18.21
C THR A 123 -1.19 23.67 19.34
N ARG A 124 -1.47 22.38 19.09
CA ARG A 124 -1.31 21.28 20.03
C ARG A 124 -0.73 20.06 19.32
N ARG A 125 0.60 20.05 19.20
CA ARG A 125 1.35 18.92 18.65
C ARG A 125 1.35 17.74 19.62
N LEU A 126 1.39 16.53 19.05
CA LEU A 126 1.35 15.27 19.79
C LEU A 126 2.56 14.39 19.42
N PRO A 127 3.80 14.83 19.69
CA PRO A 127 5.01 14.23 19.10
C PRO A 127 5.20 12.74 19.44
N ARG A 128 4.78 12.30 20.63
CA ARG A 128 4.83 10.87 20.99
C ARG A 128 3.81 10.03 20.19
N LEU A 129 2.61 10.57 19.98
CA LEU A 129 1.58 9.91 19.19
C LEU A 129 2.00 9.83 17.72
N GLU A 130 2.52 10.93 17.18
CA GLU A 130 3.07 11.01 15.81
C GLU A 130 4.18 9.98 15.61
N ALA A 131 5.16 9.91 16.52
CA ALA A 131 6.26 8.95 16.43
C ALA A 131 5.80 7.49 16.51
N ALA A 132 4.89 7.15 17.44
CA ALA A 132 4.34 5.80 17.55
C ALA A 132 3.57 5.39 16.28
N LEU A 133 2.86 6.34 15.66
CA LEU A 133 2.13 6.12 14.42
C LEU A 133 3.07 5.89 13.24
N ASP A 134 4.14 6.67 13.11
CA ASP A 134 5.16 6.51 12.06
C ASP A 134 5.90 5.18 12.19
N GLN A 135 6.22 4.76 13.41
CA GLN A 135 6.84 3.44 13.66
C GLN A 135 5.89 2.30 13.27
N LEU A 136 4.61 2.39 13.63
CA LEU A 136 3.62 1.37 13.25
C LEU A 136 3.42 1.32 11.73
N LEU A 137 3.38 2.48 11.06
CA LEU A 137 3.31 2.59 9.60
C LEU A 137 4.47 1.89 8.90
N GLY A 138 5.68 1.92 9.48
CA GLY A 138 6.86 1.25 8.94
C GLY A 138 6.81 -0.29 9.02
N LEU A 139 5.92 -0.84 9.86
CA LEU A 139 5.83 -2.29 10.10
C LEU A 139 4.65 -2.95 9.38
N VAL A 140 3.57 -2.22 9.12
CA VAL A 140 2.39 -2.75 8.42
C VAL A 140 2.68 -2.82 6.92
N GLN A 141 2.78 -4.04 6.39
CA GLN A 141 3.05 -4.33 4.97
C GLN A 141 1.85 -4.99 4.29
#